data_AF-A0A0H4I4Q3-F1
#
_entry.id   AF-A0A0H4I4Q3-F1
#
_cell.length_a   1.000
_cell.length_b   1.000
_cell.length_c   1.000
_cell.angle_alpha   90.00
_cell.angle_beta   90.00
_cell.angle_gamma   90.00
#
_symmetry.space_group_name_H-M   'P 1'
#
loop_
_entity.id
_entity.type
_entity.pdbx_description
1 polymer ?
#
loop_
_entity_poly.entity_id
_entity_poly.type
_entity_poly.pdbx_seq_one_letter_code
_entity_poly.pdbx_strand_id
1 'polypeptide(L)' 'MDTKSKDEGAQPGSKALPRPSLLKVMQSISAGALGVQSSKRHQEDFANPSPWAYIVGGILFTILLIGGLILLVNVVLATA' A
#
# COMPACT_ATOMS: atom_id res chain seq x y z
N MET A 1 -59.96 13.99 2.48
CA MET A 1 -58.58 14.19 2.02
C MET A 1 -57.65 14.23 3.22
N ASP A 2 -57.40 13.02 3.74
CA ASP A 2 -56.15 12.45 4.24
C ASP A 2 -55.12 13.33 4.98
N THR A 3 -55.26 13.31 6.31
CA THR A 3 -54.16 13.36 7.27
C THR A 3 -53.60 11.95 7.49
N LYS A 4 -52.34 11.62 7.12
CA LYS A 4 -51.63 10.43 7.66
C LYS A 4 -50.11 10.38 7.39
N SER A 5 -49.35 10.24 8.49
CA SER A 5 -48.06 9.53 8.69
C SER A 5 -46.82 9.95 7.88
N LYS A 6 -45.74 10.46 8.50
CA LYS A 6 -44.75 9.82 9.41
C LYS A 6 -43.77 8.92 8.65
N ASP A 7 -42.48 9.25 8.78
CA ASP A 7 -41.26 8.40 8.83
C ASP A 7 -40.06 9.29 8.42
N GLU A 8 -39.40 10.00 9.34
CA GLU A 8 -38.17 9.58 10.04
C GLU A 8 -37.06 9.05 9.13
N GLY A 9 -35.93 9.78 9.05
CA GLY A 9 -34.73 9.33 8.36
C GLY A 9 -33.56 10.30 8.47
N ALA A 10 -32.71 10.09 9.47
CA ALA A 10 -31.50 10.83 9.80
C ALA A 10 -30.48 11.02 8.64
N GLN A 11 -29.75 12.14 8.63
CA GLN A 11 -28.42 12.25 7.98
C GLN A 11 -27.43 11.30 8.69
N PRO A 12 -26.35 10.73 8.07
CA PRO A 12 -25.51 11.33 7.02
C PRO A 12 -24.92 10.36 5.96
N GLY A 13 -24.59 10.89 4.78
CA GLY A 13 -23.95 10.17 3.66
C GLY A 13 -22.48 9.79 3.86
N SER A 14 -22.15 8.94 4.84
CA SER A 14 -20.87 8.23 4.86
C SER A 14 -20.92 7.04 3.90
N LYS A 15 -20.58 7.26 2.63
CA LYS A 15 -20.26 6.15 1.71
C LYS A 15 -19.01 5.46 2.26
N ALA A 16 -19.20 4.35 2.97
CA ALA A 16 -18.13 3.43 3.34
C ALA A 16 -17.31 3.10 2.08
N LEU A 17 -16.05 3.52 2.06
CA LEU A 17 -15.13 3.18 0.97
C LEU A 17 -15.12 1.65 0.83
N PRO A 18 -15.40 1.10 -0.37
CA PRO A 18 -15.43 -0.34 -0.57
C PRO A 18 -14.10 -0.93 -0.14
N ARG A 19 -14.15 -1.92 0.76
CA ARG A 19 -12.97 -2.64 1.23
C ARG A 19 -12.15 -3.05 0.02
N PRO A 20 -10.86 -2.68 -0.07
CA PRO A 20 -10.07 -2.99 -1.24
C PRO A 20 -10.07 -4.50 -1.44
N SER A 21 -10.56 -4.93 -2.61
CA SER A 21 -10.51 -6.34 -3.03
C SER A 21 -9.07 -6.84 -2.93
N LEU A 22 -8.87 -8.10 -2.53
CA LEU A 22 -7.56 -8.74 -2.42
C LEU A 22 -6.73 -8.57 -3.71
N LEU A 23 -7.40 -8.56 -4.87
CA LEU A 23 -6.78 -8.30 -6.17
C LEU A 23 -6.21 -6.88 -6.29
N LYS A 24 -6.88 -5.87 -5.73
CA LYS A 24 -6.36 -4.49 -5.69
C LYS A 24 -5.18 -4.35 -4.74
N VAL A 25 -5.16 -5.11 -3.64
CA VAL A 25 -4.02 -5.14 -2.71
C VAL A 25 -2.80 -5.75 -3.40
N MET A 26 -2.96 -6.89 -4.08
CA MET A 26 -1.90 -7.53 -4.87
C MET A 26 -1.39 -6.60 -5.98
N GLN A 27 -2.29 -5.97 -6.75
CA GLN A 27 -1.92 -5.01 -7.78
C GLN A 27 -1.15 -3.81 -7.22
N SER A 28 -1.55 -3.31 -6.03
CA SER A 28 -0.85 -2.23 -5.36
C SER A 28 0.55 -2.63 -4.90
N ILE A 29 0.75 -3.87 -4.45
CA ILE A 29 2.06 -4.39 -4.05
C ILE A 29 2.95 -4.56 -5.29
N SER A 30 2.43 -5.12 -6.38
CA SER A 30 3.17 -5.26 -7.64
C SER A 30 3.54 -3.91 -8.25
N ALA A 31 2.62 -2.94 -8.24
CA ALA A 31 2.89 -1.57 -8.69
C ALA A 31 3.97 -0.88 -7.84
N GLY A 32 3.94 -1.07 -6.52
CA GLY A 32 4.99 -0.56 -5.62
C GLY A 32 6.34 -1.24 -5.84
N ALA A 33 6.36 -2.55 -6.10
CA ALA A 33 7.59 -3.30 -6.40
C ALA A 33 8.21 -2.91 -7.75
N LEU A 34 7.40 -2.49 -8.72
CA LEU A 34 7.84 -1.99 -10.03
C LEU A 34 8.11 -0.47 -10.05
N GLY A 35 7.99 0.21 -8.90
CA GLY A 35 8.26 1.64 -8.76
C GLY A 35 7.14 2.57 -9.26
N VAL A 36 5.99 2.06 -9.69
CA VAL A 36 4.83 2.86 -10.13
C VAL A 36 3.88 3.12 -8.97
N GLN A 37 4.42 3.75 -7.93
CA GLN A 37 3.62 4.23 -6.81
C GLN A 37 2.80 5.45 -7.26
N SER A 38 1.47 5.30 -7.37
CA SER A 38 0.55 6.39 -7.72
C SER A 38 0.74 7.58 -6.77
N SER A 39 0.68 8.80 -7.31
CA SER A 39 0.89 10.11 -6.65
C SER A 39 0.09 10.34 -5.36
N LYS A 40 -0.93 9.51 -5.10
CA LYS A 40 -1.68 9.49 -3.85
C LYS A 40 -0.86 9.02 -2.64
N ARG A 41 0.06 8.06 -2.82
CA ARG A 41 0.91 7.57 -1.72
C ARG A 41 2.05 8.53 -1.39
N HIS A 42 2.57 9.25 -2.40
CA HIS A 42 3.56 10.31 -2.19
C HIS A 42 3.03 11.46 -1.32
N GLN A 43 1.79 11.92 -1.52
CA GLN A 43 1.25 13.01 -0.70
C GLN A 43 1.14 12.64 0.79
N GLU A 44 0.96 11.36 1.11
CA GLU A 44 0.92 10.85 2.49
C GLU A 44 2.33 10.66 3.06
N ASP A 45 3.27 10.22 2.21
CA ASP A 45 4.68 10.08 2.56
C ASP A 45 5.39 11.44 2.78
N PHE A 46 4.97 12.49 2.06
CA PHE A 46 5.48 13.87 2.20
C PHE A 46 4.70 14.72 3.22
N ALA A 47 3.57 14.23 3.73
CA ALA A 47 2.85 14.88 4.84
C ALA A 47 3.46 14.55 6.21
N ASN A 48 4.28 13.50 6.30
CA ASN A 48 4.97 13.12 7.52
C ASN A 48 6.28 13.91 7.69
N PRO A 49 6.49 14.60 8.83
CA PRO A 49 7.61 15.51 9.01
C PRO A 49 8.98 14.83 9.19
N SER A 50 9.04 13.51 9.37
CA SER A 50 10.28 12.79 9.71
C SER A 50 10.69 11.78 8.63
N PRO A 51 11.83 11.99 7.93
CA PRO A 51 12.29 11.11 6.86
C PRO A 51 12.91 9.79 7.37
N TRP A 52 13.06 9.63 8.69
CA TRP A 52 13.80 8.52 9.28
C TRP A 52 13.24 7.14 8.94
N ALA A 53 11.91 7.00 8.86
CA ALA A 53 11.28 5.72 8.52
C ALA A 53 11.67 5.23 7.13
N TYR A 54 11.78 6.14 6.14
CA TYR A 54 12.18 5.81 4.78
C TYR A 54 13.65 5.46 4.67
N ILE A 55 14.52 6.15 5.41
CA ILE A 55 15.96 5.87 5.44
C ILE A 55 16.21 4.47 6.02
N VAL A 56 15.61 4.17 7.17
CA VAL A 56 15.74 2.85 7.83
C VAL A 56 15.15 1.75 6.94
N GLY A 57 13.97 1.98 6.36
CA GLY A 57 13.36 1.03 5.42
C GLY A 57 14.21 0.78 4.18
N GLY A 58 14.79 1.84 3.60
CA GLY A 58 15.70 1.75 2.45
C GLY A 58 16.96 0.95 2.77
N ILE A 59 17.63 1.25 3.88
CA ILE A 59 18.82 0.51 4.31
C ILE A 59 18.51 -0.98 4.54
N LEU A 60 17.41 -1.28 5.24
CA LEU A 60 17.01 -2.66 5.50
C LEU A 60 16.73 -3.41 4.19
N PHE A 61 16.03 -2.78 3.25
CA PHE A 61 15.76 -3.33 1.94
C PHE A 61 17.05 -3.58 1.14
N THR A 62 18.00 -2.64 1.15
CA THR A 62 19.29 -2.79 0.47
C THR A 62 20.10 -3.96 1.03
N ILE A 63 20.15 -4.14 2.35
CA ILE A 63 20.85 -5.28 2.97
C ILE A 63 20.21 -6.60 2.52
N LEU A 64 18.89 -6.69 2.53
CA LEU A 64 18.17 -7.89 2.06
C LEU A 64 18.45 -8.18 0.59
N LEU A 65 18.46 -7.16 -0.26
CA LEU A 65 18.75 -7.30 -1.69
C LEU A 65 20.16 -7.86 -1.91
N ILE A 66 21.18 -7.28 -1.25
CA ILE A 66 22.57 -7.73 -1.37
C ILE A 66 22.70 -9.18 -0.87
N GLY A 67 22.10 -9.50 0.28
CA GLY A 67 22.09 -10.88 0.80
C GLY A 67 21.43 -11.86 -0.18
N GLY A 68 20.32 -11.46 -0.80
CA GLY A 68 19.66 -12.24 -1.85
C GLY A 68 20.53 -12.47 -3.07
N LEU A 69 21.25 -11.45 -3.54
CA LEU A 69 22.20 -11.59 -4.66
C LEU A 69 23.36 -12.51 -4.32
N ILE A 70 23.92 -12.41 -3.12
CA ILE A 70 24.99 -13.31 -2.66
C ILE A 70 24.50 -14.76 -2.64
N LEU A 71 23.31 -15.01 -2.06
CA LEU A 71 22.71 -16.33 -2.04
C LEU A 71 22.49 -16.86 -3.46
N LEU A 72 21.94 -16.03 -4.35
CA LEU A 72 21.72 -16.37 -5.74
C LEU A 72 23.01 -16.78 -6.44
N VAL A 73 24.07 -15.98 -6.30
CA VAL A 73 25.39 -16.28 -6.88
C VAL A 73 25.94 -17.59 -6.32
N ASN A 74 25.83 -17.81 -5.02
CA ASN A 74 26.28 -19.05 -4.39
C ASN A 74 25.51 -20.28 -4.90
N VAL A 75 24.19 -20.16 -5.10
CA VAL A 75 23.38 -21.24 -5.69
C VAL A 75 23.85 -21.50 -7.12
N VAL A 76 24.03 -20.46 -7.93
CA VAL A 76 24.48 -20.60 -9.32
C VAL A 76 25.85 -21.29 -9.39
N LEU A 77 26.81 -20.87 -8.56
CA LEU A 77 28.14 -21.48 -8.49
C LEU A 77 28.13 -22.92 -7.97
N ALA A 78 27.19 -23.26 -7.07
CA ALA A 78 27.04 -24.63 -6.58
C ALA A 78 26.37 -25.57 -7.60
N THR A 79 25.61 -25.01 -8.56
CA THR A 79 24.92 -25.76 -9.62
C THR A 79 25.68 -25.82 -10.94
N ALA A 80 26.72 -25.01 -11.10
CA ALA A 80 27.60 -24.97 -12.27
C ALA A 80 28.75 -25.98 -12.14
#